data_AF-A0A959XVR6-F1
#
_entry.id   AF-A0A959XVR6-F1
#
_cell.length_a   1.000
_cell.length_b   1.000
_cell.length_c   1.000
_cell.angle_alpha   90.00
_cell.angle_beta   90.00
_cell.angle_gamma   90.00
#
_symmetry.space_group_name_H-M   'P 1'
#
loop_
_entity.id
_entity.type
_entity.pdbx_description
1 polymer ?
#
loop_
_entity_poly.entity_id
_entity_poly.type
_entity_poly.pdbx_seq_one_letter_code
_entity_poly.pdbx_strand_id
1 'polypeptide(L)'
;MSRIRYTSSLLFISVAMLAGAQPITLVAPGNVPDTGGTFLVHRGDYVAIPSSGGGDQLFLFGAMTGSSTMTYRWENPALLPNGAQFPNADFALTNGGPDTVFYSEEAAGLERLGDTQTISALGTDYHFTSSYSNTVLELGLPLAYQGTWTDLFQGSFTVDGTSATRNGGINGNAIAWGRLQMPGGNDTLEVLRVTTRLTESIPLTISGFPITVSHVRNVDAFYTLWGKFPVYRTVSDSLTSQFLNQAYAYTEWLDATELGLADHAAGTAALQVFPNPATDRVSVVLPAAPARPEPVRVVDARGATVARTLATARTVELDVANLPAGLYQVMVGTNGPATRLLVSH
;
A
#
# COMPACT_ATOMS: atom_id res chain seq x y z
N MET A 1 -10.25 73.66 -16.59
CA MET A 1 -9.55 72.39 -16.86
C MET A 1 -9.28 71.68 -15.53
N SER A 2 -10.18 70.77 -15.14
CA SER A 2 -10.09 69.99 -13.89
C SER A 2 -9.41 68.65 -14.20
N ARG A 3 -8.32 68.32 -13.50
CA ARG A 3 -7.64 67.02 -13.63
C ARG A 3 -8.08 66.10 -12.48
N ILE A 4 -8.91 65.13 -12.80
CA ILE A 4 -9.29 64.04 -11.90
C ILE A 4 -8.12 63.04 -11.85
N ARG A 5 -7.59 62.78 -10.65
CA ARG A 5 -6.59 61.74 -10.39
C ARG A 5 -7.33 60.47 -9.97
N TYR A 6 -7.24 59.42 -10.77
CA TYR A 6 -7.68 58.08 -10.38
C TYR A 6 -6.56 57.38 -9.62
N THR A 7 -6.74 57.17 -8.32
CA THR A 7 -5.92 56.25 -7.52
C THR A 7 -6.46 54.84 -7.71
N SER A 8 -5.77 54.04 -8.53
CA SER A 8 -6.03 52.61 -8.69
C SER A 8 -5.54 51.88 -7.43
N SER A 9 -6.46 51.55 -6.52
CA SER A 9 -6.19 50.63 -5.41
C SER A 9 -6.16 49.20 -5.95
N LEU A 10 -4.97 48.61 -6.02
CA LEU A 10 -4.78 47.18 -6.29
C LEU A 10 -5.29 46.37 -5.09
N LEU A 11 -6.44 45.72 -5.26
CA LEU A 11 -6.99 44.76 -4.32
C LEU A 11 -6.21 43.43 -4.47
N PHE A 12 -5.28 43.15 -3.56
CA PHE A 12 -4.65 41.83 -3.46
C PHE A 12 -5.65 40.86 -2.82
N ILE A 13 -6.24 39.98 -3.63
CA ILE A 13 -7.00 38.83 -3.14
C ILE A 13 -5.97 37.75 -2.78
N SER A 14 -5.66 37.64 -1.48
CA SER A 14 -4.92 36.50 -0.94
C SER A 14 -5.85 35.29 -0.92
N VAL A 15 -5.78 34.44 -1.94
CA VAL A 15 -6.39 33.11 -1.88
C VAL A 15 -5.56 32.28 -0.92
N ALA A 16 -6.08 32.04 0.29
CA ALA A 16 -5.54 31.02 1.17
C ALA A 16 -5.74 29.66 0.49
N MET A 17 -4.70 29.14 -0.16
CA MET A 17 -4.69 27.74 -0.57
C MET A 17 -4.69 26.90 0.71
N LEU A 18 -5.83 26.33 1.06
CA LEU A 18 -5.87 25.18 1.97
C LEU A 18 -4.99 24.11 1.31
N ALA A 19 -3.94 23.69 2.00
CA ALA A 19 -3.13 22.55 1.59
C ALA A 19 -3.98 21.27 1.67
N GLY A 20 -4.79 21.03 0.65
CA GLY A 20 -5.41 19.74 0.40
C GLY A 20 -4.34 18.75 -0.04
N ALA A 21 -4.49 17.47 0.33
CA ALA A 21 -3.61 16.45 -0.21
C ALA A 21 -3.68 16.46 -1.75
N GLN A 22 -2.63 16.05 -2.45
CA GLN A 22 -2.74 15.85 -3.89
C GLN A 22 -3.16 14.41 -4.18
N PRO A 23 -3.99 14.17 -5.22
CA PRO A 23 -4.35 12.81 -5.59
C PRO A 23 -3.09 12.04 -5.99
N ILE A 24 -2.73 11.02 -5.21
CA ILE A 24 -1.62 10.15 -5.54
C ILE A 24 -2.02 9.23 -6.70
N THR A 25 -1.04 8.88 -7.54
CA THR A 25 -1.19 7.87 -8.58
C THR A 25 -0.30 6.70 -8.23
N LEU A 26 -0.87 5.50 -8.13
CA LEU A 26 -0.11 4.28 -7.93
C LEU A 26 0.56 3.89 -9.24
N VAL A 27 1.84 3.59 -9.20
CA VAL A 27 2.64 3.26 -10.40
C VAL A 27 3.66 2.16 -10.09
N ALA A 28 3.98 1.36 -11.10
CA ALA A 28 5.17 0.52 -11.07
C ALA A 28 6.46 1.37 -11.21
N PRO A 29 7.57 0.98 -10.56
CA PRO A 29 7.73 -0.13 -9.61
C PRO A 29 7.36 0.24 -8.17
N GLY A 30 6.90 1.48 -7.92
CA GLY A 30 6.67 2.02 -6.58
C GLY A 30 5.60 1.28 -5.78
N ASN A 31 4.56 0.77 -6.44
CA ASN A 31 3.44 0.07 -5.80
C ASN A 31 3.40 -1.43 -6.11
N VAL A 32 4.46 -1.96 -6.69
CA VAL A 32 4.65 -3.40 -6.92
C VAL A 32 5.57 -3.96 -5.84
N PRO A 33 5.33 -5.17 -5.31
CA PRO A 33 6.21 -5.83 -4.35
C PRO A 33 7.68 -5.92 -4.76
N ASP A 34 8.57 -6.06 -3.76
CA ASP A 34 9.93 -6.57 -3.96
C ASP A 34 10.12 -7.81 -3.08
N THR A 35 10.85 -8.80 -3.58
CA THR A 35 11.27 -9.94 -2.74
C THR A 35 12.13 -9.49 -1.57
N GLY A 36 11.94 -10.09 -0.40
CA GLY A 36 12.59 -9.74 0.87
C GLY A 36 11.80 -8.72 1.71
N GLY A 37 10.75 -8.10 1.16
CA GLY A 37 9.87 -7.20 1.91
C GLY A 37 9.14 -7.94 3.03
N THR A 38 9.13 -7.37 4.24
CA THR A 38 8.42 -7.90 5.41
C THR A 38 7.53 -6.81 5.97
N PHE A 39 6.32 -7.19 6.41
CA PHE A 39 5.34 -6.27 6.95
C PHE A 39 4.71 -6.88 8.20
N LEU A 40 4.94 -6.27 9.36
CA LEU A 40 4.12 -6.52 10.54
C LEU A 40 2.77 -5.84 10.37
N VAL A 41 1.70 -6.62 10.37
CA VAL A 41 0.32 -6.13 10.37
C VAL A 41 -0.37 -6.47 11.67
N HIS A 42 -1.22 -5.56 12.12
CA HIS A 42 -2.23 -5.82 13.12
C HIS A 42 -3.51 -6.29 12.44
N ARG A 43 -4.27 -7.14 13.10
CA ARG A 43 -5.59 -7.58 12.69
C ARG A 43 -6.59 -7.25 13.79
N GLY A 44 -7.79 -6.85 13.41
CA GLY A 44 -8.90 -6.55 14.32
C GLY A 44 -10.25 -6.84 13.68
N ASP A 45 -11.31 -6.50 14.41
CA ASP A 45 -12.68 -6.67 13.96
C ASP A 45 -12.96 -5.87 12.68
N TYR A 46 -13.87 -6.38 11.85
CA TYR A 46 -14.27 -5.72 10.62
C TYR A 46 -14.89 -4.34 10.90
N VAL A 47 -14.41 -3.32 10.19
CA VAL A 47 -14.99 -1.98 10.20
C VAL A 47 -15.48 -1.65 8.80
N ALA A 48 -16.80 -1.49 8.66
CA ALA A 48 -17.37 -1.04 7.39
C ALA A 48 -16.93 0.39 7.09
N ILE A 49 -16.27 0.60 5.96
CA ILE A 49 -15.91 1.94 5.49
C ILE A 49 -17.07 2.46 4.63
N PRO A 50 -17.60 3.67 4.91
CA PRO A 50 -18.69 4.24 4.13
C PRO A 50 -18.41 4.18 2.62
N SER A 51 -19.42 3.83 1.82
CA SER A 51 -19.29 3.67 0.36
C SER A 51 -19.15 4.99 -0.39
N SER A 52 -19.31 6.13 0.28
CA SER A 52 -19.12 7.44 -0.32
C SER A 52 -17.65 7.64 -0.69
N GLY A 53 -17.38 7.76 -1.99
CA GLY A 53 -16.10 8.20 -2.53
C GLY A 53 -15.93 9.73 -2.46
N GLY A 54 -14.73 10.22 -2.78
CA GLY A 54 -14.47 11.66 -2.84
C GLY A 54 -13.00 12.03 -2.75
N GLY A 55 -12.69 13.28 -3.09
CA GLY A 55 -11.38 13.87 -2.85
C GLY A 55 -11.25 14.45 -1.44
N ASP A 56 -10.01 14.63 -1.01
CA ASP A 56 -9.60 15.24 0.26
C ASP A 56 -10.36 14.71 1.50
N GLN A 57 -10.61 13.40 1.52
CA GLN A 57 -11.30 12.75 2.63
C GLN A 57 -10.38 12.59 3.83
N LEU A 58 -10.93 12.70 5.04
CA LEU A 58 -10.23 12.34 6.28
C LEU A 58 -10.77 11.01 6.80
N PHE A 59 -9.94 9.98 6.78
CA PHE A 59 -10.24 8.65 7.30
C PHE A 59 -9.66 8.50 8.71
N LEU A 60 -10.53 8.33 9.70
CA LEU A 60 -10.15 8.31 11.12
C LEU A 60 -10.25 6.90 11.68
N PHE A 61 -9.12 6.22 11.83
CA PHE A 61 -9.04 4.88 12.43
C PHE A 61 -8.26 4.86 13.76
N GLY A 62 -7.88 6.02 14.30
CA GLY A 62 -7.03 6.15 15.49
C GLY A 62 -7.52 5.42 16.75
N ALA A 63 -8.84 5.25 16.90
CA ALA A 63 -9.45 4.56 18.04
C ALA A 63 -9.50 3.03 17.92
N MET A 64 -9.08 2.47 16.78
CA MET A 64 -9.10 1.01 16.59
C MET A 64 -8.00 0.32 17.40
N THR A 65 -8.30 -0.89 17.87
CA THR A 65 -7.38 -1.74 18.62
C THR A 65 -7.23 -3.09 17.92
N GLY A 66 -6.00 -3.61 17.86
CA GLY A 66 -5.71 -4.94 17.33
C GLY A 66 -6.13 -6.06 18.28
N SER A 67 -6.56 -7.19 17.72
CA SER A 67 -6.78 -8.44 18.44
C SER A 67 -5.62 -9.42 18.26
N SER A 68 -4.86 -9.31 17.16
CA SER A 68 -3.67 -10.11 16.90
C SER A 68 -2.71 -9.40 15.95
N THR A 69 -1.51 -9.93 15.79
CA THR A 69 -0.56 -9.52 14.76
C THR A 69 -0.22 -10.67 13.82
N MET A 70 0.21 -10.34 12.61
CA MET A 70 0.67 -11.26 11.58
C MET A 70 1.86 -10.61 10.86
N THR A 71 2.84 -11.40 10.44
CA THR A 71 3.92 -10.90 9.60
C THR A 71 3.73 -11.43 8.19
N TYR A 72 3.48 -10.54 7.23
CA TYR A 72 3.49 -10.87 5.81
C TYR A 72 4.89 -10.67 5.23
N ARG A 73 5.24 -11.53 4.26
CA ARG A 73 6.53 -11.51 3.58
C ARG A 73 6.31 -11.66 2.08
N TRP A 74 6.97 -10.81 1.31
CA TRP A 74 7.19 -11.03 -0.11
C TRP A 74 8.46 -11.84 -0.25
N GLU A 75 8.34 -13.09 -0.63
CA GLU A 75 9.45 -14.02 -0.79
C GLU A 75 9.71 -14.30 -2.27
N ASN A 76 10.92 -14.73 -2.59
CA ASN A 76 11.22 -15.29 -3.90
C ASN A 76 10.49 -16.64 -4.05
N PRO A 77 9.61 -16.82 -5.05
CA PRO A 77 8.87 -18.07 -5.24
C PRO A 77 9.76 -19.30 -5.28
N ALA A 78 10.94 -19.22 -5.89
CA ALA A 78 11.87 -20.35 -6.02
C ALA A 78 12.41 -20.87 -4.67
N LEU A 79 12.26 -20.11 -3.57
CA LEU A 79 12.66 -20.52 -2.23
C LEU A 79 11.53 -21.21 -1.44
N LEU A 80 10.30 -21.21 -1.97
CA LEU A 80 9.14 -21.76 -1.29
C LEU A 80 8.86 -23.21 -1.73
N PRO A 81 8.36 -24.09 -0.83
CA PRO A 81 8.08 -25.49 -1.14
C PRO A 81 7.19 -25.72 -2.38
N ASN A 82 6.20 -24.85 -2.58
CA ASN A 82 5.25 -24.94 -3.70
C ASN A 82 5.62 -24.04 -4.89
N GLY A 83 6.73 -23.29 -4.81
CA GLY A 83 7.08 -22.30 -5.82
C GLY A 83 7.36 -22.86 -7.20
N ALA A 84 7.86 -24.11 -7.28
CA ALA A 84 8.10 -24.79 -8.55
C ALA A 84 6.83 -25.00 -9.39
N GLN A 85 5.64 -24.93 -8.77
CA GLN A 85 4.35 -25.02 -9.46
C GLN A 85 3.97 -23.71 -10.18
N PHE A 86 4.63 -22.60 -9.85
CA PHE A 86 4.36 -21.27 -10.37
C PHE A 86 5.65 -20.68 -10.99
N PRO A 87 6.17 -21.26 -12.08
CA PRO A 87 7.47 -20.87 -12.65
C PRO A 87 7.51 -19.45 -13.21
N ASN A 88 6.35 -18.83 -13.47
CA ASN A 88 6.24 -17.46 -13.96
C ASN A 88 6.01 -16.44 -12.82
N ALA A 89 6.02 -16.87 -11.56
CA ALA A 89 5.85 -15.97 -10.43
C ALA A 89 7.13 -15.16 -10.18
N ASP A 90 6.98 -13.84 -10.07
CA ASP A 90 8.03 -12.92 -9.64
C ASP A 90 8.08 -12.81 -8.11
N PHE A 91 6.92 -12.92 -7.46
CA PHE A 91 6.77 -12.72 -6.01
C PHE A 91 5.81 -13.76 -5.40
N ALA A 92 6.03 -14.06 -4.12
CA ALA A 92 5.09 -14.84 -3.33
C ALA A 92 4.77 -14.13 -2.00
N LEU A 93 3.49 -13.92 -1.72
CA LEU A 93 3.01 -13.41 -0.43
C LEU A 93 2.75 -14.58 0.51
N THR A 94 3.44 -14.63 1.64
CA THR A 94 3.23 -15.65 2.68
C THR A 94 3.32 -15.02 4.07
N ASN A 95 2.79 -15.72 5.08
CA ASN A 95 3.02 -15.42 6.50
C ASN A 95 3.95 -16.44 7.17
N GLY A 96 4.62 -17.30 6.39
CA GLY A 96 5.43 -18.42 6.87
C GLY A 96 4.61 -19.67 7.23
N GLY A 97 3.28 -19.60 7.10
CA GLY A 97 2.37 -20.74 7.22
C GLY A 97 2.18 -21.49 5.88
N PRO A 98 1.17 -22.38 5.81
CA PRO A 98 0.89 -23.16 4.61
C PRO A 98 0.29 -22.32 3.47
N ASP A 99 -0.27 -21.15 3.79
CA ASP A 99 -0.94 -20.30 2.83
C ASP A 99 0.06 -19.38 2.12
N THR A 100 0.02 -19.39 0.79
CA THR A 100 0.90 -18.58 -0.05
C THR A 100 0.16 -18.15 -1.30
N VAL A 101 0.31 -16.90 -1.72
CA VAL A 101 -0.25 -16.39 -2.98
C VAL A 101 0.89 -15.99 -3.91
N PHE A 102 0.83 -16.42 -5.17
CA PHE A 102 1.89 -16.21 -6.16
C PHE A 102 1.47 -15.15 -7.18
N TYR A 103 2.38 -14.23 -7.48
CA TYR A 103 2.11 -13.08 -8.34
C TYR A 103 3.20 -12.88 -9.39
N SER A 104 2.83 -12.24 -10.51
CA SER A 104 3.75 -11.62 -11.48
C SER A 104 3.46 -10.13 -11.62
N GLU A 105 4.49 -9.35 -11.95
CA GLU A 105 4.33 -7.97 -12.43
C GLU A 105 4.20 -7.97 -13.94
N GLU A 106 3.02 -7.59 -14.44
CA GLU A 106 2.75 -7.47 -15.86
C GLU A 106 2.54 -5.99 -16.23
N ALA A 107 2.50 -5.71 -17.54
CA ALA A 107 2.30 -4.34 -18.03
C ALA A 107 1.00 -3.68 -17.53
N ALA A 108 -0.03 -4.47 -17.19
CA ALA A 108 -1.30 -4.00 -16.67
C ALA A 108 -1.31 -3.81 -15.15
N GLY A 109 -0.31 -4.31 -14.42
CA GLY A 109 -0.23 -4.23 -12.97
C GLY A 109 0.17 -5.55 -12.31
N LEU A 110 -0.30 -5.76 -11.08
CA LEU A 110 0.02 -6.95 -10.29
C LEU A 110 -1.00 -8.06 -10.56
N GLU A 111 -0.54 -9.16 -11.14
CA GLU A 111 -1.37 -10.31 -11.48
C GLU A 111 -1.13 -11.49 -10.54
N ARG A 112 -2.20 -12.12 -10.07
CA ARG A 112 -2.16 -13.35 -9.30
C ARG A 112 -2.18 -14.56 -10.22
N LEU A 113 -1.14 -15.39 -10.09
CA LEU A 113 -0.96 -16.62 -10.86
C LEU A 113 -1.61 -17.84 -10.21
N GLY A 114 -1.77 -17.79 -8.89
CA GLY A 114 -2.38 -18.85 -8.11
C GLY A 114 -2.09 -18.73 -6.63
N ASP A 115 -2.38 -19.79 -5.90
CA ASP A 115 -2.27 -19.82 -4.45
C ASP A 115 -2.23 -21.24 -3.91
N THR A 116 -1.63 -21.39 -2.74
CA THR A 116 -1.92 -22.49 -1.83
C THR A 116 -2.69 -21.94 -0.63
N GLN A 117 -3.80 -22.55 -0.28
CA GLN A 117 -4.67 -22.10 0.81
C GLN A 117 -5.21 -23.26 1.62
N THR A 118 -5.39 -23.05 2.91
CA THR A 118 -6.08 -23.97 3.81
C THR A 118 -7.43 -23.39 4.18
N ILE A 119 -8.51 -24.10 3.86
CA ILE A 119 -9.87 -23.71 4.27
C ILE A 119 -10.40 -24.77 5.23
N SER A 120 -10.73 -24.34 6.44
CA SER A 120 -11.43 -25.17 7.42
C SER A 120 -12.94 -25.12 7.13
N ALA A 121 -13.53 -26.25 6.74
CA ALA A 121 -14.97 -26.38 6.52
C ALA A 121 -15.49 -27.64 7.21
N LEU A 122 -16.63 -27.53 7.90
CA LEU A 122 -17.26 -28.65 8.62
C LEU A 122 -16.32 -29.36 9.62
N GLY A 123 -15.40 -28.60 10.23
CA GLY A 123 -14.40 -29.13 11.18
C GLY A 123 -13.26 -29.92 10.54
N THR A 124 -13.12 -29.87 9.22
CA THR A 124 -12.02 -30.49 8.47
C THR A 124 -11.24 -29.41 7.72
N ASP A 125 -9.91 -29.50 7.74
CA ASP A 125 -9.04 -28.62 6.97
C ASP A 125 -8.83 -29.19 5.57
N TYR A 126 -9.06 -28.36 4.57
CA TYR A 126 -8.88 -28.70 3.17
C TYR A 126 -7.74 -27.86 2.60
N HIS A 127 -6.73 -28.51 2.03
CA HIS A 127 -5.60 -27.83 1.41
C HIS A 127 -5.81 -27.74 -0.10
N PHE A 128 -5.84 -26.50 -0.58
CA PHE A 128 -6.04 -26.14 -1.97
C PHE A 128 -4.71 -25.73 -2.58
N THR A 129 -4.47 -26.21 -3.80
CA THR A 129 -3.50 -25.60 -4.71
C THR A 129 -4.27 -25.13 -5.93
N SER A 130 -4.29 -23.82 -6.15
CA SER A 130 -5.01 -23.16 -7.23
C SER A 130 -4.02 -22.64 -8.26
N SER A 131 -4.26 -22.89 -9.55
CA SER A 131 -3.51 -22.30 -10.66
C SER A 131 -4.46 -21.62 -11.64
N TYR A 132 -4.10 -20.41 -12.06
CA TYR A 132 -4.88 -19.65 -13.02
C TYR A 132 -4.30 -19.83 -14.43
N SER A 133 -5.13 -20.35 -15.34
CA SER A 133 -4.82 -20.42 -16.77
C SER A 133 -5.07 -19.08 -17.47
N ASN A 134 -5.95 -18.27 -16.89
CA ASN A 134 -6.09 -16.85 -17.14
C ASN A 134 -6.04 -16.16 -15.77
N THR A 135 -4.97 -15.42 -15.54
CA THR A 135 -4.54 -14.82 -14.27
C THR A 135 -5.54 -13.79 -13.74
N VAL A 136 -5.36 -13.34 -12.50
CA VAL A 136 -6.24 -12.33 -11.88
C VAL A 136 -5.49 -11.01 -11.75
N LEU A 137 -5.92 -9.96 -12.44
CA LEU A 137 -5.39 -8.61 -12.24
C LEU A 137 -5.87 -8.03 -10.89
N GLU A 138 -5.11 -8.30 -9.83
CA GLU A 138 -5.48 -7.98 -8.45
C GLU A 138 -5.28 -6.50 -8.12
N LEU A 139 -4.31 -5.84 -8.76
CA LEU A 139 -4.13 -4.39 -8.73
C LEU A 139 -3.75 -3.86 -10.13
N GLY A 140 -4.67 -3.14 -10.78
CA GLY A 140 -4.37 -2.46 -12.04
C GLY A 140 -3.44 -1.27 -11.82
N LEU A 141 -2.44 -1.10 -12.69
CA LEU A 141 -1.48 0.02 -12.66
C LEU A 141 -1.22 0.56 -14.09
N PRO A 142 -0.93 1.86 -14.25
CA PRO A 142 -1.00 2.91 -13.23
C PRO A 142 -2.44 3.20 -12.80
N LEU A 143 -2.64 3.59 -11.53
CA LEU A 143 -3.97 3.83 -10.96
C LEU A 143 -4.05 5.17 -10.26
N ALA A 144 -4.84 6.08 -10.81
CA ALA A 144 -5.19 7.36 -10.21
C ALA A 144 -6.63 7.36 -9.67
N TYR A 145 -7.00 8.38 -8.91
CA TYR A 145 -8.39 8.59 -8.47
C TYR A 145 -9.39 8.52 -9.65
N GLN A 146 -10.52 7.84 -9.44
CA GLN A 146 -11.53 7.46 -10.44
C GLN A 146 -11.07 6.45 -11.50
N GLY A 147 -9.83 5.96 -11.42
CA GLY A 147 -9.37 4.85 -12.22
C GLY A 147 -10.10 3.55 -11.85
N THR A 148 -10.42 2.77 -12.88
CA THR A 148 -11.12 1.49 -12.73
C THR A 148 -10.49 0.43 -13.60
N TRP A 149 -10.54 -0.82 -13.17
CA TRP A 149 -10.23 -1.96 -14.02
C TRP A 149 -11.22 -3.09 -13.79
N THR A 150 -11.34 -3.94 -14.80
CA THR A 150 -12.14 -5.15 -14.74
C THR A 150 -11.34 -6.25 -15.40
N ASP A 151 -11.35 -7.42 -14.79
CA ASP A 151 -10.65 -8.58 -15.31
C ASP A 151 -11.50 -9.83 -15.13
N LEU A 152 -11.44 -10.73 -16.10
CA LEU A 152 -12.07 -12.04 -16.05
C LEU A 152 -10.96 -13.06 -15.92
N PHE A 153 -11.13 -14.03 -15.04
CA PHE A 153 -10.10 -15.03 -14.78
C PHE A 153 -10.68 -16.44 -14.83
N GLN A 154 -9.77 -17.39 -15.07
CA GLN A 154 -10.09 -18.81 -15.10
C GLN A 154 -8.94 -19.60 -14.51
N GLY A 155 -9.27 -20.60 -13.70
CA GLY A 155 -8.28 -21.49 -13.14
C GLY A 155 -8.85 -22.84 -12.76
N SER A 156 -7.98 -23.65 -12.19
CA SER A 156 -8.33 -24.90 -11.54
C SER A 156 -7.73 -24.93 -10.14
N PHE A 157 -8.27 -25.80 -9.32
CA PHE A 157 -7.63 -26.14 -8.05
C PHE A 157 -7.74 -27.62 -7.77
N THR A 158 -6.80 -28.11 -6.97
CA THR A 158 -6.81 -29.47 -6.45
C THR A 158 -7.04 -29.45 -4.95
N VAL A 159 -7.94 -30.29 -4.47
CA VAL A 159 -8.18 -30.57 -3.05
C VAL A 159 -8.31 -32.09 -2.87
N ASP A 160 -7.49 -32.67 -2.01
CA ASP A 160 -7.46 -34.12 -1.72
C ASP A 160 -7.46 -35.02 -2.97
N GLY A 161 -6.68 -34.63 -3.99
CA GLY A 161 -6.58 -35.36 -5.27
C GLY A 161 -7.75 -35.16 -6.24
N THR A 162 -8.77 -34.41 -5.86
CA THR A 162 -9.88 -34.01 -6.74
C THR A 162 -9.57 -32.66 -7.36
N SER A 163 -9.69 -32.56 -8.69
CA SER A 163 -9.54 -31.30 -9.41
C SER A 163 -10.91 -30.68 -9.71
N ALA A 164 -11.01 -29.38 -9.54
CA ALA A 164 -12.18 -28.59 -9.93
C ALA A 164 -11.76 -27.35 -10.70
N THR A 165 -12.72 -26.76 -11.42
CA THR A 165 -12.51 -25.51 -12.15
C THR A 165 -13.12 -24.36 -11.37
N ARG A 166 -12.56 -23.18 -11.58
CA ARG A 166 -13.08 -21.91 -11.08
C ARG A 166 -13.05 -20.86 -12.18
N ASN A 167 -14.11 -20.08 -12.24
CA ASN A 167 -14.24 -18.97 -13.17
C ASN A 167 -14.79 -17.78 -12.42
N GLY A 168 -14.27 -16.59 -12.71
CA GLY A 168 -14.70 -15.41 -12.01
C GLY A 168 -14.32 -14.13 -12.73
N GLY A 169 -14.59 -13.04 -12.03
CA GLY A 169 -14.13 -11.72 -12.41
C GLY A 169 -13.82 -10.88 -11.18
N ILE A 170 -12.97 -9.89 -11.38
CA ILE A 170 -12.62 -8.88 -10.39
C ILE A 170 -12.90 -7.50 -10.98
N ASN A 171 -13.47 -6.63 -10.16
CA ASN A 171 -13.65 -5.22 -10.47
C ASN A 171 -12.88 -4.40 -9.43
N GLY A 172 -12.05 -3.47 -9.89
CA GLY A 172 -11.30 -2.55 -9.05
C GLY A 172 -11.62 -1.09 -9.34
N ASN A 173 -11.63 -0.25 -8.31
CA ASN A 173 -11.90 1.19 -8.43
C ASN A 173 -11.15 2.01 -7.37
N ALA A 174 -10.50 3.08 -7.79
CA ALA A 174 -9.92 4.09 -6.90
C ALA A 174 -10.96 5.17 -6.53
N ILE A 175 -11.77 4.90 -5.51
CA ILE A 175 -12.98 5.69 -5.23
C ILE A 175 -12.77 6.91 -4.34
N ALA A 176 -11.64 7.03 -3.66
CA ALA A 176 -11.36 8.19 -2.81
C ALA A 176 -9.86 8.44 -2.64
N TRP A 177 -9.51 9.67 -2.31
CA TRP A 177 -8.17 10.04 -1.86
C TRP A 177 -8.25 11.02 -0.69
N GLY A 178 -7.18 11.11 0.09
CA GLY A 178 -7.10 12.05 1.19
C GLY A 178 -6.09 11.62 2.24
N ARG A 179 -6.43 11.82 3.51
CA ARG A 179 -5.59 11.59 4.67
C ARG A 179 -6.16 10.48 5.55
N LEU A 180 -5.33 9.53 5.97
CA LEU A 180 -5.71 8.43 6.85
C LEU A 180 -4.93 8.51 8.16
N GLN A 181 -5.65 8.61 9.28
CA GLN A 181 -5.09 8.43 10.62
C GLN A 181 -5.07 6.95 10.97
N MET A 182 -3.87 6.40 11.14
CA MET A 182 -3.66 4.99 11.47
C MET A 182 -4.15 4.68 12.90
N PRO A 183 -4.58 3.44 13.18
CA PRO A 183 -4.86 3.00 14.55
C PRO A 183 -3.69 3.26 15.51
N GLY A 184 -3.97 3.84 16.68
CA GLY A 184 -2.95 4.19 17.68
C GLY A 184 -2.04 5.38 17.33
N GLY A 185 -2.18 5.97 16.13
CA GLY A 185 -1.39 7.12 15.69
C GLY A 185 -2.15 8.45 15.78
N ASN A 186 -1.41 9.56 15.90
CA ASN A 186 -1.97 10.92 15.81
C ASN A 186 -1.75 11.56 14.43
N ASP A 187 -0.80 11.04 13.65
CA ASP A 187 -0.47 11.54 12.33
C ASP A 187 -1.33 10.91 11.24
N THR A 188 -1.42 11.63 10.12
CA THR A 188 -2.16 11.17 8.93
C THR A 188 -1.23 10.89 7.76
N LEU A 189 -1.56 9.85 6.99
CA LEU A 189 -0.89 9.48 5.75
C LEU A 189 -1.72 9.90 4.55
N GLU A 190 -1.07 10.41 3.50
CA GLU A 190 -1.73 10.59 2.20
C GLU A 190 -1.97 9.24 1.54
N VAL A 191 -3.23 8.98 1.16
CA VAL A 191 -3.65 7.67 0.66
C VAL A 191 -4.61 7.76 -0.54
N LEU A 192 -4.57 6.72 -1.36
CA LEU A 192 -5.61 6.37 -2.34
C LEU A 192 -6.37 5.16 -1.81
N ARG A 193 -7.70 5.28 -1.71
CA ARG A 193 -8.59 4.15 -1.39
C ARG A 193 -8.94 3.41 -2.68
N VAL A 194 -8.59 2.14 -2.70
CA VAL A 194 -8.85 1.20 -3.78
C VAL A 194 -9.82 0.15 -3.26
N THR A 195 -10.94 -0.03 -3.96
CA THR A 195 -11.92 -1.07 -3.66
C THR A 195 -11.87 -2.14 -4.71
N THR A 196 -11.76 -3.41 -4.31
CA THR A 196 -11.89 -4.55 -5.22
C THR A 196 -13.06 -5.43 -4.82
N ARG A 197 -13.77 -5.94 -5.83
CA ARG A 197 -14.79 -6.95 -5.67
C ARG A 197 -14.49 -8.10 -6.61
N LEU A 198 -14.19 -9.25 -6.02
CA LEU A 198 -14.03 -10.51 -6.73
C LEU A 198 -15.30 -11.33 -6.58
N THR A 199 -15.77 -11.88 -7.69
CA THR A 199 -16.87 -12.84 -7.74
C THR A 199 -16.44 -14.06 -8.53
N GLU A 200 -16.61 -15.24 -7.96
CA GLU A 200 -16.18 -16.51 -8.54
C GLU A 200 -17.26 -17.57 -8.38
N SER A 201 -17.39 -18.43 -9.39
CA SER A 201 -18.26 -19.59 -9.40
C SER A 201 -17.43 -20.85 -9.55
N ILE A 202 -17.67 -21.80 -8.64
CA ILE A 202 -16.93 -23.06 -8.53
C ILE A 202 -17.93 -24.21 -8.69
N PRO A 203 -18.09 -24.75 -9.90
CA PRO A 203 -18.89 -25.95 -10.11
C PRO A 203 -18.15 -27.19 -9.59
N LEU A 204 -18.82 -27.95 -8.73
CA LEU A 204 -18.35 -29.19 -8.12
C LEU A 204 -19.36 -30.32 -8.35
N THR A 205 -18.89 -31.56 -8.26
CA THR A 205 -19.76 -32.73 -8.13
C THR A 205 -19.36 -33.50 -6.89
N ILE A 206 -20.23 -33.53 -5.88
CA ILE A 206 -19.99 -34.23 -4.62
C ILE A 206 -20.94 -35.42 -4.56
N SER A 207 -20.37 -36.64 -4.50
CA SER A 207 -21.15 -37.89 -4.47
C SER A 207 -22.20 -38.00 -5.60
N GLY A 208 -21.87 -37.50 -6.80
CA GLY A 208 -22.75 -37.51 -7.96
C GLY A 208 -23.76 -36.36 -8.04
N PHE A 209 -23.80 -35.47 -7.04
CA PHE A 209 -24.68 -34.30 -7.04
C PHE A 209 -23.93 -33.04 -7.51
N PRO A 210 -24.39 -32.35 -8.56
CA PRO A 210 -23.80 -31.09 -8.98
C PRO A 210 -24.12 -30.00 -7.97
N ILE A 211 -23.09 -29.30 -7.49
CA ILE A 211 -23.18 -28.19 -6.55
C ILE A 211 -22.36 -27.03 -7.13
N THR A 212 -22.84 -25.80 -6.98
CA THR A 212 -22.05 -24.61 -7.29
C THR A 212 -21.76 -23.86 -6.00
N VAL A 213 -20.48 -23.59 -5.75
CA VAL A 213 -20.05 -22.70 -4.67
C VAL A 213 -19.84 -21.30 -5.28
N SER A 214 -20.49 -20.30 -4.70
CA SER A 214 -20.29 -18.89 -5.00
C SER A 214 -19.30 -18.31 -4.00
N HIS A 215 -18.22 -17.72 -4.52
CA HIS A 215 -17.21 -17.01 -3.75
C HIS A 215 -17.33 -15.51 -4.04
N VAL A 216 -17.45 -14.70 -2.99
CA VAL A 216 -17.45 -13.24 -3.10
C VAL A 216 -16.49 -12.67 -2.07
N ARG A 217 -15.50 -11.92 -2.56
CA ARG A 217 -14.55 -11.19 -1.73
C ARG A 217 -14.61 -9.69 -2.05
N ASN A 218 -14.77 -8.87 -1.02
CA ASN A 218 -14.68 -7.43 -1.10
C ASN A 218 -13.48 -6.97 -0.29
N VAL A 219 -12.66 -6.09 -0.86
CA VAL A 219 -11.52 -5.47 -0.18
C VAL A 219 -11.59 -3.97 -0.36
N ASP A 220 -11.48 -3.24 0.74
CA ASP A 220 -11.23 -1.80 0.76
C ASP A 220 -9.82 -1.59 1.28
N ALA A 221 -8.90 -1.16 0.42
CA ALA A 221 -7.50 -1.01 0.75
C ALA A 221 -7.02 0.43 0.54
N PHE A 222 -6.19 0.93 1.44
CA PHE A 222 -5.58 2.25 1.35
C PHE A 222 -4.10 2.09 1.05
N TYR A 223 -3.66 2.71 -0.04
CA TYR A 223 -2.27 2.70 -0.46
C TYR A 223 -1.68 4.09 -0.29
N THR A 224 -0.45 4.16 0.21
CA THR A 224 0.36 5.36 0.15
C THR A 224 1.09 5.42 -1.19
N LEU A 225 1.62 6.60 -1.49
CA LEU A 225 2.58 6.74 -2.59
C LEU A 225 3.80 5.85 -2.29
N TRP A 226 4.14 4.97 -3.24
CA TRP A 226 5.20 3.95 -3.13
C TRP A 226 4.98 2.86 -2.06
N GLY A 227 3.75 2.73 -1.53
CA GLY A 227 3.40 1.62 -0.64
C GLY A 227 3.30 0.31 -1.42
N LYS A 228 4.16 -0.66 -1.09
CA LYS A 228 4.18 -2.03 -1.65
C LYS A 228 3.21 -3.00 -0.97
N PHE A 229 2.52 -2.52 0.06
CA PHE A 229 1.45 -3.20 0.78
C PHE A 229 0.46 -2.13 1.26
N PRO A 230 -0.85 -2.41 1.32
CA PRO A 230 -1.82 -1.43 1.82
C PRO A 230 -1.57 -1.09 3.29
N VAL A 231 -1.59 0.20 3.62
CA VAL A 231 -1.38 0.65 5.02
C VAL A 231 -2.56 0.29 5.92
N TYR A 232 -3.75 0.19 5.33
CA TYR A 232 -4.97 -0.24 5.99
C TYR A 232 -5.82 -0.99 4.97
N ARG A 233 -6.46 -2.08 5.36
CA ARG A 233 -7.50 -2.72 4.55
C ARG A 233 -8.60 -3.34 5.39
N THR A 234 -9.80 -3.37 4.84
CA THR A 234 -10.87 -4.26 5.34
C THR A 234 -11.15 -5.32 4.30
N VAL A 235 -11.44 -6.53 4.76
CA VAL A 235 -11.74 -7.69 3.93
C VAL A 235 -13.05 -8.29 4.41
N SER A 236 -13.95 -8.56 3.47
CA SER A 236 -15.13 -9.39 3.68
C SER A 236 -15.14 -10.48 2.61
N ASP A 237 -15.19 -11.73 3.03
CA ASP A 237 -15.11 -12.89 2.16
C ASP A 237 -16.23 -13.88 2.53
N SER A 238 -16.78 -14.53 1.51
CA SER A 238 -17.85 -15.51 1.66
C SER A 238 -17.75 -16.62 0.64
N LEU A 239 -17.93 -17.86 1.11
CA LEU A 239 -18.15 -19.07 0.33
C LEU A 239 -19.55 -19.59 0.64
N THR A 240 -20.40 -19.64 -0.38
CA THR A 240 -21.81 -19.99 -0.23
C THR A 240 -22.25 -21.05 -1.23
N SER A 241 -23.00 -22.04 -0.76
CA SER A 241 -23.65 -23.06 -1.58
C SER A 241 -24.92 -23.54 -0.86
N GLN A 242 -25.62 -24.53 -1.41
CA GLN A 242 -26.79 -25.13 -0.75
C GLN A 242 -26.46 -25.75 0.63
N PHE A 243 -25.22 -26.16 0.86
CA PHE A 243 -24.81 -26.88 2.08
C PHE A 243 -23.67 -26.18 2.83
N LEU A 244 -23.13 -25.08 2.29
CA LEU A 244 -22.03 -24.32 2.86
C LEU A 244 -22.43 -22.86 2.99
N ASN A 245 -22.25 -22.29 4.17
CA ASN A 245 -22.28 -20.85 4.35
C ASN A 245 -21.12 -20.48 5.29
N GLN A 246 -20.02 -20.07 4.69
CA GLN A 246 -18.83 -19.62 5.39
C GLN A 246 -18.61 -18.16 5.03
N ALA A 247 -18.55 -17.31 6.04
CA ALA A 247 -18.24 -15.90 5.87
C ALA A 247 -17.23 -15.49 6.95
N TYR A 248 -16.27 -14.67 6.55
CA TYR A 248 -15.35 -14.04 7.48
C TYR A 248 -15.10 -12.60 7.04
N ALA A 249 -14.90 -11.74 8.03
CA ALA A 249 -14.58 -10.34 7.77
C ALA A 249 -13.62 -9.84 8.84
N TYR A 250 -12.65 -9.03 8.44
CA TYR A 250 -11.64 -8.49 9.34
C TYR A 250 -11.09 -7.17 8.80
N THR A 251 -10.37 -6.48 9.67
CA THR A 251 -9.56 -5.31 9.31
C THR A 251 -8.10 -5.61 9.58
N GLU A 252 -7.22 -5.14 8.71
CA GLU A 252 -5.76 -5.15 8.91
C GLU A 252 -5.16 -3.77 8.69
N TRP A 253 -4.07 -3.49 9.39
CA TRP A 253 -3.27 -2.29 9.16
C TRP A 253 -1.80 -2.55 9.47
N LEU A 254 -0.92 -1.84 8.79
CA LEU A 254 0.50 -1.91 9.04
C LEU A 254 0.83 -1.39 10.43
N ASP A 255 1.79 -2.04 11.08
CA ASP A 255 2.40 -1.50 12.30
C ASP A 255 3.05 -0.14 12.02
N ALA A 256 2.99 0.77 12.99
CA ALA A 256 3.53 2.12 12.84
C ALA A 256 5.05 2.13 12.56
N THR A 257 5.78 1.10 13.00
CA THR A 257 7.21 0.92 12.71
C THR A 257 7.50 0.73 11.22
N GLU A 258 6.59 0.07 10.49
CA GLU A 258 6.73 -0.19 9.04
C GLU A 258 6.58 1.07 8.19
N LEU A 259 5.97 2.11 8.78
CA LEU A 259 5.64 3.36 8.09
C LEU A 259 6.62 4.48 8.44
N GLY A 260 7.66 4.19 9.24
CA GLY A 260 8.53 5.21 9.83
C GLY A 260 7.79 6.16 10.78
N LEU A 261 6.55 5.82 11.18
CA LEU A 261 5.73 6.61 12.10
C LEU A 261 6.08 6.34 13.57
N ALA A 262 6.77 5.24 13.86
CA ALA A 262 7.22 4.92 15.21
C ALA A 262 8.14 6.01 15.80
N ASP A 263 8.90 6.71 14.96
CA ASP A 263 9.76 7.83 15.37
C ASP A 263 8.97 9.11 15.76
N HIS A 264 7.66 9.16 15.50
CA HIS A 264 6.76 10.22 15.98
C HIS A 264 5.97 9.85 17.24
N ALA A 265 5.80 8.56 17.52
CA ALA A 265 5.12 8.08 18.74
C ALA A 265 6.02 8.15 19.98
N ALA A 266 7.33 7.99 19.81
CA ALA A 266 8.31 8.35 20.83
C ALA A 266 8.74 9.81 20.61
N GLY A 267 8.73 10.64 21.65
CA GLY A 267 9.20 12.04 21.61
C GLY A 267 10.71 12.20 21.34
N THR A 268 11.30 11.37 20.49
CA THR A 268 12.63 11.53 19.91
C THR A 268 12.58 12.72 18.95
N ALA A 269 13.35 13.77 19.25
CA ALA A 269 13.45 14.97 18.42
C ALA A 269 13.70 14.57 16.95
N ALA A 270 12.73 14.75 16.06
CA ALA A 270 12.82 14.28 14.68
C ALA A 270 13.90 15.04 13.88
N LEU A 271 14.38 14.41 12.81
CA LEU A 271 15.20 15.06 11.78
C LEU A 271 14.40 16.20 11.13
N GLN A 272 14.89 17.43 11.20
CA GLN A 272 14.22 18.60 10.61
C GLN A 272 15.00 19.11 9.40
N VAL A 273 14.28 19.62 8.41
CA VAL A 273 14.86 20.26 7.21
C VAL A 273 14.22 21.62 7.00
N PHE A 274 15.05 22.66 6.88
CA PHE A 274 14.57 24.01 6.57
C PHE A 274 15.58 24.82 5.74
N PRO A 275 15.13 25.69 4.82
CA PRO A 275 13.74 25.83 4.39
C PRO A 275 13.25 24.58 3.62
N ASN A 276 11.95 24.31 3.68
CA ASN A 276 11.29 23.30 2.87
C ASN A 276 9.91 23.88 2.47
N PRO A 277 9.71 24.35 1.22
CA PRO A 277 10.56 24.16 0.05
C PRO A 277 11.91 24.88 0.10
N ALA A 278 12.94 24.32 -0.54
CA ALA A 278 14.28 24.90 -0.67
C ALA A 278 14.59 25.32 -2.11
N THR A 279 15.34 26.41 -2.27
CA THR A 279 15.88 26.86 -3.57
C THR A 279 17.35 26.50 -3.69
N ASP A 280 18.19 26.97 -2.75
CA ASP A 280 19.66 26.89 -2.94
C ASP A 280 20.33 26.04 -1.86
N ARG A 281 19.89 26.20 -0.61
CA ARG A 281 20.47 25.51 0.55
C ARG A 281 19.37 25.02 1.47
N VAL A 282 19.64 23.90 2.13
CA VAL A 282 18.81 23.38 3.21
C VAL A 282 19.66 23.05 4.42
N SER A 283 19.22 23.50 5.58
CA SER A 283 19.72 23.08 6.89
C SER A 283 19.01 21.81 7.32
N VAL A 284 19.78 20.75 7.53
CA VAL A 284 19.32 19.50 8.13
C VAL A 284 19.71 19.52 9.61
N VAL A 285 18.73 19.47 10.50
CA VAL A 285 18.93 19.43 11.95
C VAL A 285 18.66 18.02 12.46
N LEU A 286 19.72 17.38 12.93
CA LEU A 286 19.68 16.04 13.52
C LEU A 286 19.06 16.10 14.94
N PRO A 287 18.48 14.97 15.39
CA PRO A 287 18.00 14.81 16.77
C PRO A 287 19.04 15.19 17.83
N ALA A 288 20.28 14.75 17.61
CA ALA A 288 21.44 15.01 18.44
C ALA A 288 22.70 15.18 17.56
N ALA A 289 23.74 15.81 18.10
CA ALA A 289 25.02 15.87 17.41
C ALA A 289 25.64 14.45 17.33
N PRO A 290 26.10 14.01 16.15
CA PRO A 290 26.61 12.65 16.00
C PRO A 290 27.98 12.52 16.68
N ALA A 291 28.19 11.41 17.42
CA ALA A 291 29.46 11.16 18.13
C ALA A 291 30.64 10.85 17.18
N ARG A 292 30.34 10.54 15.92
CA ARG A 292 31.28 10.32 14.82
C ARG A 292 30.66 10.87 13.53
N PRO A 293 31.44 11.26 12.51
CA PRO A 293 30.88 11.74 11.24
C PRO A 293 29.88 10.74 10.66
N GLU A 294 28.64 11.18 10.43
CA GLU A 294 27.54 10.34 9.96
C GLU A 294 27.09 10.76 8.55
N PRO A 295 26.90 9.83 7.59
CA PRO A 295 26.52 10.21 6.23
C PRO A 295 25.07 10.72 6.19
N VAL A 296 24.88 11.90 5.63
CA VAL A 296 23.57 12.45 5.26
C VAL A 296 23.46 12.37 3.75
N ARG A 297 22.36 11.80 3.27
CA ARG A 297 22.12 11.53 1.84
C ARG A 297 20.81 12.16 1.40
N VAL A 298 20.80 12.72 0.20
CA VAL A 298 19.59 13.15 -0.50
C VAL A 298 19.33 12.15 -1.61
N VAL A 299 18.12 11.61 -1.64
CA VAL A 299 17.71 10.55 -2.55
C VAL A 299 16.57 11.06 -3.43
N ASP A 300 16.66 10.84 -4.74
CA ASP A 300 15.59 11.20 -5.69
C ASP A 300 14.44 10.17 -5.69
N ALA A 301 13.37 10.47 -6.43
CA ALA A 301 12.22 9.58 -6.55
C ALA A 301 12.52 8.20 -7.18
N ARG A 302 13.71 7.99 -7.75
CA ARG A 302 14.17 6.71 -8.31
C ARG A 302 15.05 5.93 -7.32
N GLY A 303 15.22 6.41 -6.10
CA GLY A 303 16.11 5.80 -5.11
C GLY A 303 17.60 6.12 -5.31
N ALA A 304 17.95 6.99 -6.26
CA ALA A 304 19.35 7.35 -6.50
C ALA A 304 19.81 8.43 -5.51
N THR A 305 20.98 8.23 -4.90
CA THR A 305 21.61 9.27 -4.07
C THR A 305 22.13 10.39 -4.96
N VAL A 306 21.50 11.56 -4.89
CA VAL A 306 21.82 12.74 -5.71
C VAL A 306 22.71 13.74 -5.00
N ALA A 307 22.74 13.72 -3.66
CA ALA A 307 23.69 14.50 -2.88
C ALA A 307 24.09 13.73 -1.61
N ARG A 308 25.30 13.99 -1.12
CA ARG A 308 25.83 13.38 0.10
C ARG A 308 26.75 14.33 0.84
N THR A 309 26.61 14.39 2.15
CA THR A 309 27.54 15.08 3.06
C THR A 309 27.79 14.25 4.31
N LEU A 310 28.72 14.67 5.16
CA LEU A 310 28.95 14.10 6.48
C LEU A 310 28.47 15.09 7.54
N ALA A 311 27.53 14.67 8.38
CA ALA A 311 27.18 15.41 9.59
C ALA A 311 28.27 15.20 10.64
N THR A 312 28.96 16.28 11.00
CA THR A 312 29.90 16.35 12.13
C THR A 312 29.35 17.16 13.29
N ALA A 313 28.20 17.81 13.09
CA ALA A 313 27.49 18.62 14.07
C ALA A 313 25.99 18.32 13.99
N ARG A 314 25.23 18.85 14.95
CA ARG A 314 23.77 18.71 14.98
C ARG A 314 23.09 19.32 13.76
N THR A 315 23.61 20.42 13.23
CA THR A 315 23.09 21.06 12.03
C THR A 315 24.11 20.91 10.92
N VAL A 316 23.66 20.46 9.75
CA VAL A 316 24.47 20.36 8.54
C VAL A 316 23.77 21.08 7.40
N GLU A 317 24.52 21.86 6.63
CA GLU A 317 24.00 22.44 5.38
C GLU A 317 24.21 21.48 4.21
N LEU A 318 23.19 21.39 3.36
CA LEU A 318 23.23 20.76 2.06
C LEU A 318 23.03 21.82 0.98
N ASP A 319 23.89 21.79 -0.03
CA ASP A 319 23.69 22.55 -1.27
C ASP A 319 22.74 21.77 -2.18
N VAL A 320 21.61 22.39 -2.52
CA VAL A 320 20.57 21.81 -3.37
C VAL A 320 20.35 22.65 -4.63
N ALA A 321 21.17 23.68 -4.86
CA ALA A 321 21.00 24.65 -5.94
C ALA A 321 21.03 24.03 -7.35
N ASN A 322 21.67 22.86 -7.48
CA ASN A 322 21.83 22.14 -8.74
C ASN A 322 20.91 20.92 -8.86
N LEU A 323 20.02 20.69 -7.89
CA LEU A 323 19.04 19.60 -7.96
C LEU A 323 17.83 20.07 -8.78
N PRO A 324 17.31 19.26 -9.71
CA PRO A 324 16.05 19.58 -10.37
C PRO A 324 14.92 19.86 -9.38
N ALA A 325 13.96 20.71 -9.75
CA ALA A 325 12.76 20.88 -8.94
C ALA A 325 12.04 19.53 -8.78
N GLY A 326 11.69 19.17 -7.55
CA GLY A 326 11.14 17.84 -7.26
C GLY A 326 11.15 17.48 -5.78
N LEU A 327 10.55 16.33 -5.49
CA LEU A 327 10.50 15.75 -4.15
C LEU A 327 11.69 14.81 -3.94
N TYR A 328 12.34 14.97 -2.79
CA TYR A 328 13.52 14.22 -2.36
C TYR A 328 13.32 13.68 -0.95
N GLN A 329 14.08 12.64 -0.62
CA GLN A 329 14.19 12.11 0.73
C GLN A 329 15.59 12.40 1.30
N VAL A 330 15.65 13.01 2.47
CA VAL A 330 16.89 13.23 3.24
C VAL A 330 17.00 12.12 4.27
N MET A 331 18.10 11.39 4.27
CA MET A 331 18.35 10.25 5.16
C MET A 331 19.67 10.42 5.91
N VAL A 332 19.71 10.03 7.18
CA VAL A 332 20.94 9.99 7.98
C VAL A 332 21.35 8.53 8.22
N GLY A 333 22.63 8.21 8.06
CA GLY A 333 23.13 6.85 8.27
C GLY A 333 22.60 5.84 7.24
N THR A 334 22.81 4.54 7.49
CA THR A 334 22.30 3.45 6.63
C THR A 334 20.84 3.11 6.90
N ASN A 335 20.44 3.16 8.17
CA ASN A 335 19.08 2.88 8.67
C ASN A 335 18.61 3.98 9.65
N GLY A 336 19.13 5.21 9.54
CA GLY A 336 18.79 6.28 10.46
C GLY A 336 17.56 7.08 10.01
N PRO A 337 17.21 8.15 10.74
CA PRO A 337 15.99 8.91 10.51
C PRO A 337 15.98 9.52 9.10
N ALA A 338 14.79 9.63 8.52
CA ALA A 338 14.58 10.21 7.21
C ALA A 338 13.46 11.26 7.24
N THR A 339 13.55 12.26 6.36
CA THR A 339 12.53 13.30 6.21
C THR A 339 12.41 13.76 4.75
N ARG A 340 11.30 14.39 4.40
CA ARG A 340 11.01 14.84 3.03
C ARG A 340 11.58 16.23 2.77
N LEU A 341 12.11 16.46 1.57
CA LEU A 341 12.57 17.75 1.09
C LEU A 341 11.96 18.05 -0.28
N LEU A 342 11.33 19.20 -0.43
CA LEU A 342 10.87 19.73 -1.71
C LEU A 342 11.87 20.78 -2.20
N VAL A 343 12.41 20.59 -3.40
CA VAL A 343 13.21 21.60 -4.10
C VAL A 343 12.32 22.32 -5.10
N SER A 344 12.26 23.65 -5.03
CA SER A 344 11.48 24.49 -5.93
C SER A 344 12.34 25.66 -6.39
N HIS A 345 12.76 25.65 -7.64
CA HIS A 345 13.46 26.75 -8.31
C HIS A 345 12.49 27.66 -9.06
#